data_AF-A0A5N6VPF8-F1
#
_entry.id   AF-A0A5N6VPF8-F1
#
_cell.length_a   1.000
_cell.length_b   1.000
_cell.length_c   1.000
_cell.angle_alpha   90.00
_cell.angle_beta   90.00
_cell.angle_gamma   90.00
#
_symmetry.space_group_name_H-M   'P 1'
#
loop_
_entity.id
_entity.type
_entity.pdbx_description
1 polymer ?
#
loop_
_entity_poly.entity_id
_entity_poly.type
_entity_poly.pdbx_seq_one_letter_code
_entity_poly.pdbx_strand_id
1 'polypeptide(L)'
;MTARALGKMYYSMGLLPTMEVMDCSATDMIGKYAGQTGPKALGKVLFINEAYRLGFNTYDYPREAVGELVSCMTKERYMHKLVIVLAGYERSMDQLKRTNEGLRNRFTEMVFAKLRPKDCLRLLQAKLLEKKINILRPKTVHVQGS
;
A
#
# COMPACT_ATOMS: atom_id res chain seq x y z
N MET A 1 5.96 -0.05 5.16
CA MET A 1 7.18 0.81 5.20
C MET A 1 7.09 1.97 4.22
N THR A 2 6.70 1.74 2.96
CA THR A 2 6.55 2.79 1.93
C THR A 2 5.63 3.94 2.35
N ALA A 3 4.41 3.66 2.82
CA ALA A 3 3.48 4.71 3.24
C ALA A 3 4.03 5.60 4.37
N ARG A 4 4.77 5.01 5.32
CA ARG A 4 5.44 5.75 6.40
C ARG A 4 6.59 6.62 5.89
N ALA A 5 7.33 6.14 4.89
CA ALA A 5 8.36 6.94 4.24
C ALA A 5 7.74 8.13 3.48
N LEU A 6 6.64 7.90 2.76
CA LEU A 6 5.88 8.97 2.11
C LEU A 6 5.36 10.00 3.11
N GLY A 7 4.79 9.56 4.24
CA GLY A 7 4.33 10.46 5.30
C GLY A 7 5.44 11.36 5.83
N LYS A 8 6.62 10.78 6.11
CA LYS A 8 7.81 11.56 6.50
C LYS A 8 8.25 12.55 5.42
N MET A 9 8.25 12.14 4.15
CA MET A 9 8.66 12.98 3.03
C MET A 9 7.72 14.20 2.88
N TYR A 10 6.41 13.96 2.78
CA TYR A 10 5.42 15.03 2.63
C TYR A 10 5.36 15.96 3.84
N TYR A 11 5.56 15.42 5.05
CA TYR A 11 5.72 16.23 6.25
C TYR A 11 6.95 17.15 6.17
N SER A 12 8.11 16.60 5.77
CA SER A 12 9.36 17.36 5.67
C SER A 12 9.31 18.45 4.60
N MET A 13 8.48 18.30 3.57
CA MET A 13 8.23 19.31 2.55
C MET A 13 7.17 20.36 2.96
N GLY A 14 6.59 20.24 4.15
CA GLY A 14 5.52 21.14 4.63
C GLY A 14 4.16 20.92 3.94
N LEU A 15 3.99 19.80 3.21
CA LEU A 15 2.75 19.48 2.50
C LEU A 15 1.75 18.72 3.37
N LEU A 16 2.21 17.99 4.38
CA LEU A 16 1.34 17.40 5.41
C LEU A 16 1.71 17.95 6.79
N PRO A 17 0.72 18.18 7.67
CA PRO A 17 0.96 18.65 9.03
C PRO A 17 1.52 17.55 9.94
N THR A 18 1.42 16.27 9.55
CA THR A 18 1.92 15.13 10.32
C THR A 18 2.57 14.09 9.42
N MET A 19 3.44 13.25 9.99
CA MET A 19 3.97 12.04 9.33
C MET A 19 3.10 10.79 9.56
N GLU A 20 1.91 10.96 10.15
CA GLU A 20 1.06 9.84 10.55
C GLU A 20 0.50 9.11 9.33
N VAL A 21 0.37 7.79 9.49
CA VAL A 21 -0.27 6.91 8.51
C VAL A 21 -1.48 6.28 9.18
N MET A 22 -2.64 6.46 8.58
CA MET A 22 -3.87 5.77 8.95
C MET A 22 -4.00 4.55 8.04
N ASP A 23 -3.86 3.36 8.62
CA ASP A 23 -4.07 2.09 7.93
C ASP A 23 -5.57 1.75 7.87
N CYS A 24 -6.03 1.31 6.71
CA CYS A 24 -7.41 0.98 6.42
C CYS A 24 -7.46 -0.23 5.46
N SER A 25 -8.42 -1.13 5.61
CA SER A 25 -8.67 -2.20 4.64
C SER A 25 -9.78 -1.81 3.66
N ALA A 26 -9.84 -2.46 2.51
CA ALA A 26 -10.97 -2.31 1.60
C ALA A 26 -12.33 -2.66 2.27
N THR A 27 -12.35 -3.60 3.22
CA THR A 27 -13.56 -3.96 3.96
C THR A 27 -14.05 -2.82 4.86
N ASP A 28 -13.14 -2.09 5.49
CA ASP A 28 -13.48 -0.92 6.32
C ASP A 28 -14.14 0.18 5.48
N MET A 29 -13.69 0.34 4.22
CA MET A 29 -14.23 1.29 3.26
C MET A 29 -15.59 0.89 2.69
N ILE A 30 -15.86 -0.41 2.50
CA ILE A 30 -17.14 -0.93 1.96
C ILE A 30 -18.23 -0.91 3.04
N GLY A 31 -17.85 -1.00 4.33
CA GLY A 31 -18.79 -0.96 5.45
C GLY A 31 -19.31 0.44 5.80
N LYS A 32 -19.77 0.60 7.05
CA LYS A 32 -20.35 1.86 7.58
C LYS A 32 -19.43 3.10 7.55
N TYR A 33 -18.17 2.98 7.14
CA TYR A 33 -17.16 4.02 7.29
C TYR A 33 -16.74 4.70 5.99
N ALA A 34 -17.30 4.36 4.82
CA ALA A 34 -16.96 4.97 3.53
C ALA A 34 -16.83 6.51 3.61
N GLY A 35 -17.89 7.19 4.06
CA GLY A 35 -17.93 8.64 4.24
C GLY A 35 -17.20 9.21 5.47
N GLN A 36 -16.71 8.34 6.37
CA GLN A 36 -16.02 8.75 7.60
C GLN A 36 -14.50 8.66 7.49
N THR A 37 -13.97 7.86 6.57
CA THR A 37 -12.53 7.64 6.44
C THR A 37 -11.80 8.89 5.96
N GLY A 38 -12.33 9.58 4.94
CA GLY A 38 -11.77 10.83 4.43
C GLY A 38 -11.53 11.90 5.51
N PRO A 39 -12.57 12.30 6.29
CA PRO A 39 -12.41 13.24 7.39
C PRO A 39 -11.36 12.81 8.43
N LYS A 40 -11.30 11.52 8.78
CA LYS A 40 -10.35 11.00 9.79
C LYS A 40 -8.90 10.99 9.32
N ALA A 41 -8.69 10.87 8.00
CA ALA A 41 -7.37 10.85 7.40
C ALA A 41 -6.82 12.25 7.06
N LEU A 42 -7.59 13.31 7.28
CA LEU A 42 -7.15 14.67 6.99
C LEU A 42 -5.87 15.02 7.77
N GLY A 43 -4.88 15.55 7.06
CA GLY A 43 -3.54 15.87 7.57
C GLY A 43 -2.58 14.68 7.62
N LYS A 44 -2.97 13.52 7.09
CA LYS A 44 -2.24 12.24 7.21
C LYS A 44 -2.11 11.54 5.86
N VAL A 45 -1.37 10.44 5.87
CA VAL A 45 -1.39 9.45 4.77
C VAL A 45 -2.48 8.41 5.06
N LEU A 46 -3.43 8.24 4.14
CA LEU A 46 -4.39 7.14 4.16
C LEU A 46 -3.82 5.95 3.37
N PHE A 47 -3.53 4.84 4.05
CA PHE A 47 -3.04 3.61 3.42
C PHE A 47 -4.16 2.59 3.34
N ILE A 48 -4.54 2.19 2.12
CA ILE A 48 -5.59 1.21 1.87
C ILE A 48 -4.97 -0.07 1.34
N ASN A 49 -4.96 -1.11 2.18
CA ASN A 49 -4.46 -2.42 1.78
C ASN A 49 -5.54 -3.24 1.05
N GLU A 50 -5.10 -4.08 0.11
CA GLU A 50 -5.97 -4.89 -0.76
C GLU A 50 -7.04 -4.05 -1.49
N ALA A 51 -6.68 -2.84 -1.92
CA ALA A 51 -7.60 -1.86 -2.48
C ALA A 51 -8.37 -2.39 -3.72
N TYR A 52 -7.82 -3.36 -4.43
CA TYR A 52 -8.48 -4.03 -5.55
C TYR A 52 -9.85 -4.62 -5.19
N ARG A 53 -10.08 -4.91 -3.90
CA ARG A 53 -11.37 -5.43 -3.41
C ARG A 53 -12.51 -4.42 -3.55
N LEU A 54 -12.20 -3.13 -3.68
CA LEU A 54 -13.18 -2.06 -3.97
C LEU A 54 -13.73 -2.14 -5.40
N GLY A 55 -13.05 -2.87 -6.30
CA GLY A 55 -13.45 -3.00 -7.69
C GLY A 55 -14.33 -4.22 -7.98
N PHE A 56 -14.51 -5.13 -7.01
CA PHE A 56 -15.37 -6.30 -7.22
C PHE A 56 -16.84 -5.89 -7.22
N ASN A 57 -17.46 -6.01 -8.40
CA ASN A 57 -18.76 -5.43 -8.76
C ASN A 57 -19.96 -6.28 -8.31
N THR A 58 -19.80 -7.10 -7.28
CA THR A 58 -20.86 -8.00 -6.80
C THR A 58 -21.92 -7.29 -5.96
N TYR A 59 -21.66 -6.05 -5.50
CA TYR A 59 -22.56 -5.26 -4.66
C TYR A 59 -22.42 -3.75 -4.94
N ASP A 60 -23.35 -2.93 -4.45
CA ASP A 60 -23.35 -1.46 -4.63
C ASP A 60 -22.34 -0.73 -3.72
N TYR A 61 -22.11 -1.24 -2.50
CA TYR A 61 -21.22 -0.63 -1.50
C TYR A 61 -19.78 -0.36 -1.97
N PRO A 62 -19.12 -1.26 -2.74
CA PRO A 62 -17.82 -0.97 -3.34
C PRO A 62 -17.81 0.23 -4.29
N ARG A 63 -18.90 0.52 -5.01
CA ARG A 63 -18.97 1.72 -5.88
C ARG A 63 -19.04 3.00 -5.07
N GLU A 64 -19.80 3.02 -3.98
CA GLU A 64 -19.88 4.17 -3.09
C GLU A 64 -18.51 4.48 -2.45
N ALA A 65 -17.81 3.45 -1.98
CA ALA A 65 -16.46 3.58 -1.43
C ALA A 65 -15.47 4.19 -2.44
N VAL A 66 -15.51 3.74 -3.70
CA VAL A 66 -14.69 4.33 -4.78
C VAL A 66 -15.09 5.79 -5.05
N GLY A 67 -16.39 6.08 -5.09
CA GLY A 67 -16.91 7.43 -5.23
C GLY A 67 -16.40 8.37 -4.14
N GLU A 68 -16.38 7.91 -2.88
CA GLU A 68 -15.88 8.72 -1.78
C GLU A 68 -14.37 8.93 -1.83
N LEU A 69 -13.58 7.96 -2.32
CA LEU A 69 -12.15 8.16 -2.58
C LEU A 69 -11.93 9.25 -3.63
N VAL A 70 -12.70 9.23 -4.73
CA VAL A 70 -12.62 10.25 -5.78
C VAL A 70 -13.04 11.63 -5.25
N SER A 71 -14.09 11.68 -4.43
CA SER A 71 -14.55 12.86 -3.70
C SER A 71 -13.46 13.41 -2.78
N CYS A 72 -12.76 12.55 -2.04
CA CYS A 72 -11.63 12.92 -1.19
C CYS A 72 -10.47 13.52 -2.00
N MET A 73 -10.23 13.08 -3.23
CA MET A 73 -9.17 13.63 -4.08
C MET A 73 -9.58 14.91 -4.82
N THR A 74 -10.88 15.26 -4.84
CA THR A 74 -11.40 16.36 -5.67
C THR A 74 -11.87 17.56 -4.83
N LYS A 75 -12.41 17.34 -3.63
CA LYS A 75 -12.89 18.44 -2.78
C LYS A 75 -11.72 19.25 -2.20
N GLU A 76 -11.81 20.57 -2.30
CA GLU A 76 -10.79 21.53 -1.82
C GLU A 76 -10.37 21.30 -0.36
N ARG A 77 -11.30 20.89 0.51
CA ARG A 77 -11.00 20.63 1.91
C ARG A 77 -9.90 19.59 2.15
N TYR A 78 -9.68 18.69 1.19
CA TYR A 78 -8.67 17.64 1.25
C TYR A 78 -7.44 17.93 0.38
N MET A 79 -7.53 18.92 -0.52
CA MET A 79 -6.40 19.31 -1.36
C MET A 79 -5.22 19.75 -0.50
N HIS A 80 -4.02 19.27 -0.85
CA HIS A 80 -2.77 19.50 -0.10
C HIS A 80 -2.84 19.12 1.39
N LYS A 81 -3.80 18.26 1.78
CA LYS A 81 -4.00 17.85 3.17
C LYS A 81 -4.20 16.35 3.32
N LEU A 82 -4.26 15.60 2.23
CA LEU A 82 -4.46 14.16 2.26
C LEU A 82 -3.62 13.49 1.18
N VAL A 83 -2.87 12.46 1.56
CA VAL A 83 -2.17 11.59 0.63
C VAL A 83 -2.81 10.21 0.71
N ILE A 84 -3.30 9.69 -0.40
CA ILE A 84 -3.92 8.35 -0.45
C ILE A 84 -2.95 7.38 -1.11
N VAL A 85 -2.71 6.24 -0.48
CA VAL A 85 -1.87 5.15 -0.99
C VAL A 85 -2.71 3.90 -1.08
N LEU A 86 -2.95 3.42 -2.31
CA LEU A 86 -3.62 2.15 -2.56
C LEU A 86 -2.58 1.05 -2.75
N ALA A 87 -2.73 -0.07 -2.05
CA ALA A 87 -1.85 -1.23 -2.18
C ALA A 87 -2.61 -2.48 -2.59
N GLY A 88 -1.97 -3.30 -3.42
CA GLY A 88 -2.55 -4.55 -3.92
C GLY A 88 -1.65 -5.21 -4.96
N TYR A 89 -2.09 -6.36 -5.46
CA TYR A 89 -1.42 -7.05 -6.55
C TYR A 89 -1.60 -6.28 -7.86
N GLU A 90 -0.52 -6.14 -8.63
CA GLU A 90 -0.46 -5.38 -9.90
C GLU A 90 -1.67 -5.63 -10.81
N ARG A 91 -1.90 -6.89 -11.20
CA ARG A 91 -3.03 -7.28 -12.07
C ARG A 91 -4.40 -6.93 -11.48
N SER A 92 -4.56 -7.03 -10.17
CA SER A 92 -5.81 -6.72 -9.48
C SER A 92 -6.02 -5.22 -9.36
N MET A 93 -4.96 -4.44 -9.19
CA MET A 93 -5.00 -2.98 -9.21
C MET A 93 -5.31 -2.43 -10.60
N ASP A 94 -4.84 -3.08 -11.67
CA ASP A 94 -5.24 -2.76 -13.05
C ASP A 94 -6.74 -2.90 -13.26
N GLN A 95 -7.34 -3.94 -12.69
CA GLN A 95 -8.79 -4.14 -12.75
C GLN A 95 -9.52 -3.02 -12.00
N LEU A 96 -9.08 -2.67 -10.78
CA LEU A 96 -9.65 -1.56 -10.02
C LEU A 96 -9.58 -0.22 -10.78
N LYS A 97 -8.45 0.09 -11.42
CA LYS A 97 -8.32 1.33 -12.21
C LYS A 97 -9.31 1.36 -13.39
N ARG A 98 -9.65 0.20 -13.96
CA ARG A 98 -10.64 0.10 -15.05
C ARG A 98 -12.07 0.26 -14.58
N THR A 99 -12.38 0.08 -13.29
CA THR A 99 -13.75 0.26 -12.80
C THR A 99 -14.14 1.72 -12.64
N ASN A 100 -13.19 2.64 -12.56
CA ASN A 100 -13.45 4.06 -12.40
C ASN A 100 -12.35 4.93 -13.01
N GLU A 101 -12.72 5.73 -14.01
CA GLU A 101 -11.81 6.65 -14.70
C GLU A 101 -11.19 7.70 -13.75
N GLY A 102 -11.95 8.12 -12.73
CA GLY A 102 -11.50 9.03 -11.69
C GLY A 102 -10.33 8.50 -10.87
N LEU A 103 -10.27 7.18 -10.61
CA LEU A 103 -9.11 6.52 -10.02
C LEU A 103 -7.94 6.46 -11.01
N ARG A 104 -8.20 6.02 -12.25
CA ARG A 104 -7.17 5.84 -13.27
C ARG A 104 -6.32 7.10 -13.50
N ASN A 105 -6.96 8.27 -13.53
CA ASN A 105 -6.27 9.52 -13.88
C ASN A 105 -5.58 10.21 -12.69
N ARG A 106 -5.84 9.79 -11.44
CA ARG A 106 -5.36 10.47 -10.22
C ARG A 106 -4.27 9.73 -9.47
N PHE A 107 -4.06 8.44 -9.74
CA PHE A 107 -3.03 7.64 -9.06
C PHE A 107 -1.78 7.47 -9.92
N THR A 108 -0.63 7.82 -9.37
CA THR A 108 0.67 7.43 -9.89
C THR A 108 1.02 6.02 -9.40
N GLU A 109 1.54 5.19 -10.29
CA GLU A 109 1.87 3.79 -9.97
C GLU A 109 3.32 3.60 -9.57
N MET A 110 3.53 2.73 -8.57
CA MET A 110 4.85 2.27 -8.16
C MET A 110 4.82 0.74 -8.03
N VAL A 111 5.59 0.05 -8.88
CA VAL A 111 5.66 -1.41 -8.88
C VAL A 111 6.84 -1.88 -8.05
N PHE A 112 6.59 -2.76 -7.09
CA PHE A 112 7.62 -3.39 -6.26
C PHE A 112 7.98 -4.75 -6.85
N ALA A 113 9.17 -4.86 -7.42
CA ALA A 113 9.65 -6.11 -8.00
C ALA A 113 9.79 -7.21 -6.94
N LYS A 114 9.46 -8.46 -7.31
CA LYS A 114 9.68 -9.62 -6.45
C LYS A 114 11.18 -9.83 -6.24
N LEU A 115 11.56 -10.10 -4.99
CA LEU A 115 12.93 -10.50 -4.69
C LEU A 115 13.23 -11.86 -5.33
N ARG A 116 14.34 -11.95 -6.07
CA ARG A 116 14.80 -13.24 -6.60
C ARG A 116 15.28 -14.11 -5.43
N PRO A 117 15.22 -15.45 -5.51
CA PRO A 117 15.66 -16.34 -4.44
C PRO A 117 17.07 -16.02 -3.89
N LYS A 118 18.00 -15.67 -4.78
CA LYS A 118 19.36 -15.25 -4.41
C LYS A 118 19.42 -13.95 -3.60
N ASP A 119 18.51 -13.01 -3.89
CA ASP A 119 18.41 -11.73 -3.17
C ASP A 119 17.75 -11.96 -1.80
N CYS A 120 16.77 -12.87 -1.72
CA CYS A 120 16.19 -13.30 -0.44
C CYS A 120 17.25 -13.91 0.47
N LEU A 121 18.11 -14.80 -0.06
CA LEU A 121 19.19 -15.41 0.71
C LEU A 121 20.20 -14.36 1.19
N ARG A 122 20.59 -13.42 0.33
CA ARG A 122 21.48 -12.30 0.71
C ARG A 122 20.84 -11.42 1.80
N LEU A 123 19.56 -11.08 1.67
CA LEU A 123 18.83 -10.30 2.67
C LEU A 123 18.74 -11.03 4.01
N LEU A 124 18.47 -12.33 3.98
CA LEU A 124 18.44 -13.17 5.17
C LEU A 124 19.81 -13.20 5.86
N GLN A 125 20.88 -13.46 5.11
CA GLN A 125 22.25 -13.46 5.64
C GLN A 125 22.61 -12.12 6.28
N ALA A 126 22.31 -10.99 5.63
CA ALA A 126 22.56 -9.66 6.19
C ALA A 126 21.80 -9.44 7.52
N LYS A 127 20.53 -9.83 7.58
CA LYS A 127 19.72 -9.72 8.82
C LYS A 127 20.21 -10.61 9.95
N LEU A 128 20.75 -11.78 9.64
CA LEU A 128 21.33 -12.68 10.63
C LEU A 128 22.63 -12.13 11.20
N LEU A 129 23.49 -11.56 10.35
CA LEU A 129 24.72 -10.89 10.78
C LEU A 129 24.43 -9.68 11.68
N GLU A 130 23.45 -8.86 11.32
CA GLU A 130 22.97 -7.74 12.15
C GLU A 130 22.54 -8.21 13.56
N LYS A 131 21.89 -9.39 13.63
CA LYS A 131 21.46 -10.02 14.88
C LYS A 131 22.54 -10.88 15.55
N LYS A 132 23.76 -10.92 15.01
CA LYS A 132 24.88 -11.76 15.50
C LYS A 132 24.56 -13.27 15.54
N ILE A 133 23.67 -13.74 14.67
CA ILE A 133 23.31 -15.16 14.55
C ILE A 133 24.19 -15.79 13.47
N ASN A 134 25.10 -16.67 13.87
CA ASN A 134 25.92 -17.45 12.95
C ASN A 134 25.20 -18.75 12.56
N ILE A 135 24.76 -18.85 11.31
CA ILE A 135 24.32 -20.13 10.74
C ILE A 135 25.58 -20.85 10.28
N LEU A 136 26.00 -21.87 11.03
CA LEU A 136 27.03 -22.80 10.59
C LEU A 136 26.63 -23.36 9.21
N ARG A 137 27.47 -23.15 8.19
CA ARG A 137 27.21 -23.67 6.84
C ARG A 137 26.99 -25.19 6.94
N PRO A 138 25.96 -25.75 6.30
CA PRO A 138 25.86 -27.20 6.15
C PRO A 138 27.13 -27.66 5.42
N LYS A 139 27.84 -28.65 5.98
CA LYS A 139 28.90 -29.33 5.24
C LYS A 139 28.31 -29.83 3.93
N THR A 140 28.96 -29.53 2.81
CA THR A 140 28.65 -30.11 1.51
C THR A 140 28.68 -31.63 1.69
N VAL A 141 27.51 -32.28 1.71
CA VAL A 141 27.45 -33.74 1.65
C VAL A 141 27.85 -34.09 0.22
N HIS A 142 29.08 -34.57 0.05
CA HIS A 142 29.47 -35.26 -1.17
C HIS A 142 28.56 -36.48 -1.30
N VAL A 143 27.57 -36.40 -2.20
CA VAL A 143 26.90 -37.58 -2.72
C VAL A 143 27.92 -38.26 -3.62
N GLN A 144 28.71 -39.18 -3.04
CA GLN A 144 29.42 -40.17 -3.83
C GLN A 144 28.35 -41.06 -4.46
N GLY A 145 28.30 -41.03 -5.79
CA GLY A 145 27.50 -41.95 -6.57
C GLY A 145 27.98 -43.38 -6.36
N SER A 146 27.02 -44.29 -6.32
CA SER A 146 27.15 -45.73 -6.48
C SER A 146 26.15 -46.17 -7.53
#